data_AF-A0A933RC26-F1
#
_entry.id   AF-A0A933RC26-F1
#
_cell.length_a   1.000
_cell.length_b   1.000
_cell.length_c   1.000
_cell.angle_alpha   90.00
_cell.angle_beta   90.00
_cell.angle_gamma   90.00
#
_symmetry.space_group_name_H-M   'P 1'
#
loop_
_entity.id
_entity.type
_entity.pdbx_description
1 polymer ?
#
loop_
_entity_poly.entity_id
_entity_poly.type
_entity_poly.pdbx_seq_one_letter_code
_entity_poly.pdbx_strand_id
1 'polypeptide(L)'
;KSPLRMKEVMSHVDQLTTGSFLEVLDDPYVTDPSAVQRIVFCSGKVCWDAFAERAKRNAPAAIVRLEQLYPFPFEQLLEILERYPNARELVWLQEEPENMGPWSFVEARVWRIKERGYDLRHVSRVESGSPATGSKAIHDQELADLMDETFRDL
;
A
#
# COMPACT_ATOMS: atom_id res chain seq x y z
N LYS A 1 -13.11 10.03 -0.03
CA LYS A 1 -14.14 10.56 -0.97
C LYS A 1 -13.63 10.82 -2.39
N SER A 2 -12.34 11.06 -2.62
CA SER A 2 -11.75 11.33 -3.96
C SER A 2 -12.04 10.30 -5.09
N PRO A 3 -12.09 8.98 -4.84
CA PRO A 3 -12.03 7.97 -5.93
C PRO A 3 -13.14 8.01 -6.99
N LEU A 4 -14.33 8.53 -6.67
CA LEU A 4 -15.52 8.48 -7.54
C LEU A 4 -15.36 9.18 -8.89
N ARG A 5 -14.35 10.03 -9.08
CA ARG A 5 -14.12 10.82 -10.30
C ARG A 5 -12.70 10.69 -10.86
N MET A 6 -11.90 9.79 -10.30
CA MET A 6 -10.54 9.55 -10.74
C MET A 6 -10.56 8.71 -12.01
N LYS A 7 -9.75 9.08 -13.01
CA LYS A 7 -9.70 8.34 -14.28
C LYS A 7 -9.10 6.96 -14.11
N GLU A 8 -8.24 6.83 -13.11
CA GLU A 8 -7.49 5.64 -12.73
C GLU A 8 -8.39 4.59 -12.05
N VAL A 9 -9.59 4.97 -11.58
CA VAL A 9 -10.51 4.11 -10.82
C VAL A 9 -11.65 3.59 -11.72
N MET A 10 -11.34 3.35 -13.00
CA MET A 10 -12.27 2.80 -13.97
C MET A 10 -12.00 1.31 -14.18
N SER A 11 -13.05 0.50 -14.20
CA SER A 11 -12.97 -0.94 -14.48
C SER A 11 -13.49 -1.25 -15.87
N HIS A 12 -12.84 -2.20 -16.55
CA HIS A 12 -13.38 -2.77 -17.77
C HIS A 12 -14.57 -3.69 -17.45
N VAL A 13 -15.50 -3.81 -18.39
CA VAL A 13 -16.76 -4.59 -18.18
C VAL A 13 -16.48 -6.07 -17.94
N ASP A 14 -15.44 -6.61 -18.56
CA ASP A 14 -15.00 -8.01 -18.39
C ASP A 14 -14.62 -8.33 -16.94
N GLN A 15 -14.03 -7.37 -16.21
CA GLN A 15 -13.76 -7.51 -14.78
C GLN A 15 -15.03 -7.71 -13.95
N LEU A 16 -16.19 -7.27 -14.45
CA LEU A 16 -17.49 -7.45 -13.80
C LEU A 16 -18.23 -8.71 -14.27
N THR A 17 -18.01 -9.15 -15.51
CA THR A 17 -18.72 -10.31 -16.07
C THR A 17 -18.01 -11.63 -15.80
N THR A 18 -16.69 -11.62 -15.71
CA THR A 18 -15.86 -12.84 -15.55
C THR A 18 -14.88 -12.76 -14.38
N GLY A 19 -14.67 -11.56 -13.82
CA GLY A 19 -13.83 -11.39 -12.65
C GLY A 19 -14.52 -11.84 -11.36
N SER A 20 -13.74 -11.82 -10.28
CA SER A 20 -14.22 -11.99 -8.91
C SER A 20 -13.66 -10.87 -8.05
N PHE A 21 -14.12 -10.79 -6.80
CA PHE A 21 -13.38 -10.05 -5.79
C PHE A 21 -11.97 -10.65 -5.66
N LEU A 22 -10.98 -9.77 -5.49
CA LEU A 22 -9.59 -10.13 -5.29
C LEU A 22 -9.16 -9.49 -3.97
N GLU A 23 -8.77 -10.31 -3.00
CA GLU A 23 -8.43 -9.86 -1.66
C GLU A 23 -7.17 -8.99 -1.63
N VAL A 24 -6.23 -9.31 -2.53
CA VAL A 24 -4.97 -8.60 -2.73
C VAL A 24 -4.80 -8.34 -4.21
N LEU A 25 -4.53 -7.08 -4.56
CA LEU A 25 -4.24 -6.67 -5.92
C LEU A 25 -2.77 -6.32 -6.04
N ASP A 26 -2.08 -7.01 -6.93
CA ASP A 26 -0.70 -6.72 -7.28
C ASP A 26 -0.56 -5.38 -8.02
N ASP A 27 0.68 -4.91 -8.16
CA ASP A 27 1.03 -3.70 -8.90
C ASP A 27 0.87 -3.93 -10.42
N PRO A 28 -0.10 -3.28 -11.09
CA PRO A 28 -0.34 -3.50 -12.51
C PRO A 28 0.70 -2.81 -13.41
N TYR A 29 1.60 -2.00 -12.85
CA TYR A 29 2.57 -1.20 -13.60
C TYR A 29 4.00 -1.76 -13.51
N VAL A 30 4.26 -2.75 -12.67
CA VAL A 30 5.57 -3.42 -12.62
C VAL A 30 5.71 -4.36 -13.83
N THR A 31 6.75 -4.14 -14.62
CA THR A 31 7.06 -4.95 -15.82
C THR A 31 8.18 -5.95 -15.58
N ASP A 32 9.10 -5.65 -14.66
CA ASP A 32 10.18 -6.53 -14.22
C ASP A 32 10.11 -6.72 -12.70
N PRO A 33 9.50 -7.81 -12.22
CA PRO A 33 9.43 -8.12 -10.79
C PRO A 33 10.81 -8.31 -10.13
N SER A 34 11.84 -8.65 -10.90
CA SER A 34 13.20 -8.84 -10.36
C SER A 34 13.90 -7.51 -10.09
N ALA A 35 13.47 -6.41 -10.70
CA ALA A 35 14.00 -5.07 -10.42
C ALA A 35 13.45 -4.47 -9.12
N VAL A 36 12.38 -5.03 -8.55
CA VAL A 36 11.73 -4.52 -7.34
C VAL A 36 12.57 -4.85 -6.10
N GLN A 37 12.84 -3.83 -5.29
CA GLN A 37 13.59 -3.91 -4.02
C GLN A 37 12.70 -3.73 -2.79
N ARG A 38 11.55 -3.06 -2.94
CA ARG A 38 10.58 -2.78 -1.87
C ARG A 38 9.15 -3.10 -2.30
N ILE A 39 8.38 -3.71 -1.40
CA ILE A 39 6.93 -3.87 -1.58
C ILE A 39 6.22 -2.95 -0.60
N VAL A 40 5.39 -2.06 -1.12
CA VAL A 40 4.54 -1.15 -0.36
C VAL A 40 3.12 -1.70 -0.35
N PHE A 41 2.72 -2.28 0.77
CA PHE A 41 1.35 -2.66 1.04
C PHE A 41 0.53 -1.45 1.47
N CYS A 42 -0.69 -1.32 0.97
CA CYS A 42 -1.62 -0.28 1.39
C CYS A 42 -3.07 -0.73 1.22
N SER A 43 -4.02 0.05 1.70
CA SER A 43 -5.45 -0.16 1.46
C SER A 43 -6.14 1.13 1.08
N GLY A 44 -7.14 1.05 0.21
CA GLY A 44 -7.92 2.20 -0.22
C GLY A 44 -7.14 3.18 -1.09
N LYS A 45 -7.47 4.47 -0.99
CA LYS A 45 -7.10 5.47 -2.02
C LYS A 45 -5.62 5.87 -2.04
N VAL A 46 -4.88 5.64 -0.95
CA VAL A 46 -3.47 6.06 -0.83
C VAL A 46 -2.56 5.37 -1.85
N CYS A 47 -2.99 4.22 -2.40
CA CYS A 47 -2.29 3.55 -3.49
C CYS A 47 -2.06 4.47 -4.70
N TRP A 48 -3.00 5.36 -5.01
CA TRP A 48 -2.89 6.26 -6.15
C TRP A 48 -1.84 7.34 -5.95
N ASP A 49 -1.75 7.86 -4.72
CA ASP A 49 -0.69 8.79 -4.33
C ASP A 49 0.67 8.08 -4.41
N ALA A 50 0.76 6.85 -3.91
CA ALA A 50 1.97 6.03 -3.97
C ALA A 50 2.38 5.65 -5.41
N PHE A 51 1.44 5.29 -6.28
CA PHE A 51 1.71 5.01 -7.70
C PHE A 51 2.27 6.25 -8.40
N ALA A 52 1.63 7.40 -8.21
CA ALA A 52 2.06 8.66 -8.79
C ALA A 52 3.45 9.05 -8.30
N GLU A 53 3.72 8.88 -7.01
CA GLU A 53 5.01 9.23 -6.44
C GLU A 53 6.13 8.28 -6.88
N ARG A 54 5.90 6.96 -6.84
CA ARG A 54 6.85 5.97 -7.36
C ARG A 54 7.23 6.29 -8.81
N ALA A 55 6.24 6.63 -9.66
CA ALA A 55 6.49 6.97 -11.05
C ALA A 55 7.35 8.23 -11.22
N LYS A 56 7.15 9.26 -10.39
CA LYS A 56 8.01 10.47 -10.39
C LYS A 56 9.45 10.16 -9.98
N ARG A 57 9.64 9.28 -8.99
CA ARG A 57 10.96 8.92 -8.45
C ARG A 57 11.68 7.85 -9.26
N ASN A 58 10.96 7.14 -10.12
CA ASN A 58 11.42 5.91 -10.75
C ASN A 58 11.94 4.89 -9.72
N ALA A 59 11.26 4.83 -8.57
CA ALA A 59 11.69 4.00 -7.44
C ALA A 59 11.47 2.51 -7.74
N PRO A 60 12.43 1.62 -7.40
CA PRO A 60 12.32 0.17 -7.59
C PRO A 60 11.38 -0.46 -6.56
N ALA A 61 10.10 -0.08 -6.59
CA ALA A 61 9.08 -0.51 -5.64
C ALA A 61 7.80 -1.01 -6.34
N ALA A 62 7.16 -2.01 -5.73
CA ALA A 62 5.81 -2.44 -6.09
C ALA A 62 4.80 -1.90 -5.07
N ILE A 63 3.66 -1.39 -5.54
CA ILE A 63 2.54 -0.95 -4.69
C ILE A 63 1.44 -2.01 -4.78
N VAL A 64 1.24 -2.70 -3.67
CA VAL A 64 0.29 -3.82 -3.54
C VAL A 64 -0.87 -3.40 -2.66
N ARG A 65 -2.10 -3.65 -3.11
CA ARG A 65 -3.31 -3.23 -2.40
C ARG A 65 -3.93 -4.41 -1.66
N LEU A 66 -4.17 -4.26 -0.36
CA LEU A 66 -5.03 -5.14 0.42
C LEU A 66 -6.44 -4.59 0.37
N GLU A 67 -7.26 -5.20 -0.47
CA GLU A 67 -8.69 -4.86 -0.61
C GLU A 67 -9.52 -5.56 0.47
N GLN A 68 -9.06 -6.72 0.96
CA GLN A 68 -9.64 -7.40 2.12
C GLN A 68 -8.71 -7.33 3.33
N LEU A 69 -9.16 -6.67 4.38
CA LEU A 69 -8.46 -6.67 5.67
C LEU A 69 -8.91 -7.84 6.56
N TYR A 70 -10.18 -8.23 6.49
CA TYR A 70 -10.72 -9.35 7.26
C TYR A 70 -11.71 -10.20 6.44
N PRO A 71 -11.58 -11.54 6.42
CA PRO A 71 -10.46 -12.34 6.95
C PRO A 71 -9.12 -11.98 6.31
N PHE A 72 -8.02 -12.09 7.06
CA PHE A 72 -6.71 -11.62 6.59
C PHE A 72 -6.15 -12.55 5.50
N PRO A 73 -5.81 -12.03 4.31
CA PRO A 73 -5.50 -12.83 3.12
C PRO A 73 -4.03 -13.28 3.10
N PHE A 74 -3.66 -14.17 4.02
CA PHE A 74 -2.28 -14.62 4.17
C PHE A 74 -1.69 -15.27 2.91
N GLU A 75 -2.43 -16.21 2.31
CA GLU A 75 -1.94 -16.99 1.17
C GLU A 75 -1.64 -16.06 -0.02
N GLN A 76 -2.57 -15.14 -0.32
CA GLN A 76 -2.40 -14.15 -1.38
C GLN A 76 -1.21 -13.22 -1.12
N LEU A 77 -0.96 -12.81 0.12
CA LEU A 77 0.22 -12.02 0.46
C LEU A 77 1.52 -12.81 0.22
N LEU A 78 1.55 -14.10 0.57
CA LEU A 78 2.72 -14.95 0.33
C LEU A 78 2.99 -15.14 -1.17
N GLU A 79 1.95 -15.31 -1.98
CA GLU A 79 2.06 -15.38 -3.45
C GLU A 79 2.66 -14.09 -4.04
N ILE A 80 2.25 -12.93 -3.52
CA ILE A 80 2.84 -11.64 -3.90
C ILE A 80 4.33 -11.58 -3.56
N LEU A 81 4.71 -11.99 -2.35
CA LEU A 81 6.13 -11.96 -1.94
C LEU A 81 6.99 -12.84 -2.86
N GLU A 82 6.48 -13.98 -3.30
CA GLU A 82 7.19 -14.90 -4.20
C GLU A 82 7.38 -14.33 -5.62
N ARG A 83 6.50 -13.43 -6.05
CA ARG A 83 6.62 -12.73 -7.34
C ARG A 83 7.80 -11.75 -7.36
N TYR A 84 8.22 -11.22 -6.22
CA TYR A 84 9.26 -10.19 -6.10
C TYR A 84 10.50 -10.72 -5.37
N PRO A 85 11.33 -11.56 -6.01
CA PRO A 85 12.39 -12.32 -5.33
C PRO A 85 13.52 -11.46 -4.75
N ASN A 86 13.68 -10.23 -5.24
CA ASN A 86 14.71 -9.28 -4.79
C ASN A 86 14.17 -8.24 -3.81
N ALA A 87 12.87 -8.25 -3.52
CA ALA A 87 12.29 -7.36 -2.54
C ALA A 87 12.69 -7.79 -1.13
N ARG A 88 13.43 -6.95 -0.43
CA ARG A 88 13.91 -7.23 0.94
C ARG A 88 13.22 -6.39 1.99
N GLU A 89 12.52 -5.35 1.56
CA GLU A 89 11.88 -4.39 2.42
C GLU A 89 10.38 -4.39 2.17
N LEU A 90 9.61 -4.52 3.26
CA LEU A 90 8.17 -4.38 3.22
C LEU A 90 7.77 -3.11 3.96
N VAL A 91 6.87 -2.34 3.36
CA VAL A 91 6.29 -1.14 3.97
C VAL A 91 4.77 -1.25 4.00
N TRP A 92 4.16 -1.01 5.15
CA TRP A 92 2.73 -0.72 5.26
C TRP A 92 2.52 0.79 5.17
N LEU A 93 1.86 1.26 4.12
CA LEU A 93 1.48 2.65 3.93
C LEU A 93 0.00 2.84 4.24
N GLN A 94 -0.31 3.76 5.14
CA GLN A 94 -1.66 4.25 5.38
C GLN A 94 -1.67 5.77 5.50
N GLU A 95 -2.80 6.40 5.14
CA GLU A 95 -2.95 7.83 5.33
C GLU A 95 -3.57 8.16 6.70
N GLU A 96 -4.16 7.17 7.37
CA GLU A 96 -4.70 7.30 8.71
C GLU A 96 -3.58 7.55 9.74
N PRO A 97 -3.87 8.26 10.85
CA PRO A 97 -2.99 8.31 12.02
C PRO A 97 -2.57 6.91 12.49
N GLU A 98 -1.38 6.74 13.07
CA GLU A 98 -0.83 5.45 13.51
C GLU A 98 -1.76 4.70 14.48
N ASN A 99 -2.39 5.43 15.39
CA ASN A 99 -3.38 4.91 16.35
C ASN A 99 -4.75 4.61 15.71
N MET A 100 -4.89 4.79 14.40
CA MET A 100 -6.10 4.59 13.62
C MET A 100 -5.83 3.74 12.38
N GLY A 101 -6.88 3.49 11.61
CA GLY A 101 -6.77 2.68 10.41
C GLY A 101 -6.41 1.23 10.73
N PRO A 102 -5.92 0.50 9.72
CA PRO A 102 -5.68 -0.94 9.83
C PRO A 102 -4.34 -1.32 10.47
N TRP A 103 -3.40 -0.39 10.69
CA TRP A 103 -2.03 -0.71 11.10
C TRP A 103 -1.94 -1.71 12.26
N SER A 104 -2.54 -1.39 13.42
CA SER A 104 -2.50 -2.28 14.60
C SER A 104 -3.06 -3.68 14.34
N PHE A 105 -4.08 -3.78 13.49
CA PHE A 105 -4.67 -5.06 13.09
C PHE A 105 -3.75 -5.85 12.15
N VAL A 106 -3.10 -5.18 11.20
CA VAL A 106 -2.16 -5.77 10.24
C VAL A 106 -0.90 -6.22 10.95
N GLU A 107 -0.31 -5.37 11.80
CA GLU A 107 0.90 -5.67 12.56
C GLU A 107 0.76 -6.98 13.37
N ALA A 108 -0.38 -7.16 14.05
CA ALA A 108 -0.67 -8.36 14.83
C ALA A 108 -0.77 -9.64 13.97
N ARG A 109 -0.96 -9.51 12.65
CA ARG A 109 -1.21 -10.63 11.74
C ARG A 109 -0.01 -10.98 10.89
N VAL A 110 0.90 -10.05 10.59
CA VAL A 110 2.04 -10.32 9.71
C VAL A 110 3.15 -11.19 10.32
N TRP A 111 2.93 -11.83 11.47
CA TRP A 111 3.90 -12.72 12.12
C TRP A 111 4.40 -13.84 11.19
N ARG A 112 3.51 -14.45 10.39
CA ARG A 112 3.91 -15.48 9.39
C ARG A 112 4.82 -14.92 8.30
N ILE A 113 4.64 -13.65 7.94
CA ILE A 113 5.51 -12.97 6.98
C ILE A 113 6.88 -12.72 7.63
N LYS A 114 6.89 -12.31 8.91
CA LYS A 114 8.11 -12.13 9.70
C LYS A 114 8.90 -13.42 9.88
N GLU A 115 8.24 -14.56 10.09
CA GLU A 115 8.88 -15.88 10.16
C GLU A 115 9.62 -16.28 8.87
N ARG A 116 9.23 -15.73 7.71
CA ARG A 116 9.96 -15.92 6.45
C ARG A 116 11.17 -14.99 6.30
N GLY A 117 11.50 -14.20 7.32
CA GLY A 117 12.66 -13.31 7.34
C GLY A 117 12.42 -11.91 6.78
N TYR A 118 11.16 -11.55 6.49
CA TYR A 118 10.81 -10.20 6.10
C TYR A 118 10.58 -9.32 7.32
N ASP A 119 11.03 -8.07 7.26
CA ASP A 119 10.58 -7.04 8.20
C ASP A 119 9.53 -6.15 7.54
N LEU A 120 8.52 -5.75 8.31
CA LEU A 120 7.46 -4.85 7.87
C LEU A 120 7.54 -3.56 8.68
N ARG A 121 8.02 -2.52 8.01
CA ARG A 121 7.96 -1.14 8.51
C ARG A 121 6.58 -0.56 8.22
N HIS A 122 6.13 0.42 9.01
CA HIS A 122 4.92 1.17 8.69
C HIS A 122 5.22 2.65 8.44
N VAL A 123 4.33 3.27 7.68
CA VAL A 123 4.32 4.70 7.36
C VAL A 123 2.87 5.17 7.49
N SER A 124 2.65 6.10 8.40
CA SER A 124 1.33 6.59 8.80
C SER A 124 1.42 8.07 9.21
N ARG A 125 0.27 8.73 9.36
CA ARG A 125 0.26 10.04 10.00
C ARG A 125 0.56 9.87 11.49
N VAL A 126 1.13 10.90 12.12
CA VAL A 126 1.38 10.89 13.57
C VAL A 126 0.07 10.67 14.34
N GLU A 127 0.15 9.94 15.45
CA GLU A 127 -0.98 9.71 16.34
C GLU A 127 -1.72 11.01 16.70
N SER A 128 -3.05 10.93 16.70
CA SER A 128 -3.88 12.09 16.99
C SER A 128 -5.19 11.69 17.66
N GLY A 129 -5.75 12.61 18.45
CA GLY A 129 -7.12 12.50 18.96
C GLY A 129 -8.18 12.81 17.90
N SER A 130 -7.80 13.47 16.80
CA SER A 130 -8.67 13.75 15.65
C SER A 130 -8.28 12.87 14.46
N PRO A 131 -9.25 12.35 13.66
CA PRO A 131 -8.94 11.53 12.48
C PRO A 131 -8.13 12.25 11.40
N ALA A 132 -8.20 13.58 11.35
CA ALA A 132 -7.44 14.40 10.41
C ALA A 132 -7.27 15.82 10.94
N THR A 133 -6.26 16.52 10.43
CA THR A 133 -6.13 17.97 10.59
C THR A 133 -7.26 18.73 9.88
N GLY A 134 -7.71 19.84 10.47
CA GLY A 134 -8.69 20.74 9.86
C GLY A 134 -8.10 21.71 8.82
N SER A 135 -6.77 21.76 8.70
CA SER A 135 -6.08 22.62 7.74
C SER A 135 -5.69 21.86 6.49
N LYS A 136 -6.16 22.31 5.32
CA LYS A 136 -5.77 21.72 4.04
C LYS A 136 -4.25 21.77 3.82
N ALA A 137 -3.60 22.87 4.19
CA ALA A 137 -2.16 23.01 4.00
C ALA A 137 -1.36 21.97 4.82
N ILE A 138 -1.77 21.72 6.06
CA ILE A 138 -1.14 20.69 6.90
C ILE A 138 -1.45 19.31 6.32
N HIS A 139 -2.68 19.07 5.88
CA HIS A 139 -3.06 17.78 5.30
C HIS A 139 -2.23 17.42 4.06
N ASP A 140 -2.01 18.40 3.17
CA ASP A 140 -1.20 18.24 1.97
C ASP A 140 0.27 18.00 2.33
N GLN A 141 0.79 18.69 3.35
CA GLN A 141 2.16 18.48 3.85
C GLN A 141 2.33 17.08 4.45
N GLU A 142 1.41 16.64 5.30
CA GLU A 142 1.43 15.29 5.87
C GLU A 142 1.43 14.22 4.77
N LEU A 143 0.67 14.44 3.68
CA LEU A 143 0.67 13.51 2.55
C LEU A 143 2.03 13.46 1.84
N ALA A 144 2.68 14.61 1.66
CA ALA A 144 4.04 14.66 1.11
C ALA A 144 5.04 13.92 2.01
N ASP A 145 4.93 14.11 3.33
CA ASP A 145 5.79 13.45 4.31
C ASP A 145 5.61 11.91 4.28
N LEU A 146 4.37 11.42 4.15
CA LEU A 146 4.08 9.99 3.96
C LEU A 146 4.78 9.44 2.72
N MET A 147 4.73 10.17 1.61
CA MET A 147 5.37 9.77 0.36
C MET A 147 6.89 9.76 0.48
N ASP A 148 7.47 10.79 1.09
CA ASP A 148 8.92 10.87 1.37
C ASP A 148 9.40 9.71 2.22
N GLU A 149 8.67 9.40 3.30
CA GLU A 149 8.99 8.31 4.21
C GLU A 149 8.81 6.93 3.55
N THR A 150 7.77 6.75 2.73
CA THR A 150 7.49 5.48 2.02
C THR A 150 8.61 5.10 1.08
N PHE A 151 9.18 6.08 0.36
CA PHE A 151 10.22 5.87 -0.64
C PHE A 151 11.61 6.30 -0.19
N ARG A 152 11.82 6.54 1.11
CA ARG A 152 13.15 6.87 1.66
C ARG A 152 14.16 5.78 1.29
N ASP A 153 15.39 6.16 0.98
CA ASP A 153 16.52 5.27 0.67
C ASP A 153 16.34 4.40 -0.61
N LEU A 154 15.43 4.79 -1.53
CA LEU A 154 15.24 4.18 -2.85
C LEU A 154 15.56 5.12 -4.01
#